data_AF-A0A6S7FQY7-F1
#
_entry.id   AF-A0A6S7FQY7-F1
#
_cell.length_a   1.000
_cell.length_b   1.000
_cell.length_c   1.000
_cell.angle_alpha   90.00
_cell.angle_beta   90.00
_cell.angle_gamma   90.00
#
_symmetry.space_group_name_H-M   'P 1'
#
loop_
_entity.id
_entity.type
_entity.pdbx_description
1 polymer ?
#
loop_
_entity_poly.entity_id
_entity_poly.type
_entity_poly.pdbx_seq_one_letter_code
_entity_poly.pdbx_strand_id
1 'polypeptide(L)' 'MAERMKAVLHGDTMTKCPSNAKIVRIFTSSTFTDTKHERNALMTRVYPQLKQFCKSKGYEFQVVDMRW' A
#
# COMPACT_ATOMS: atom_id res chain seq x y z
N MET A 1 -3.93 7.85 -23.20
CA MET A 1 -4.22 6.84 -22.15
C MET A 1 -5.31 5.86 -22.60
N ALA A 2 -6.41 6.35 -23.18
CA ALA A 2 -7.52 5.53 -23.69
C ALA A 2 -7.13 4.50 -24.76
N GLU A 3 -6.31 4.85 -25.77
CA GLU A 3 -5.89 3.90 -26.82
C GLU A 3 -5.04 2.73 -26.31
N ARG A 4 -4.12 3.00 -25.38
CA ARG A 4 -3.29 1.96 -24.74
C ARG A 4 -4.12 1.01 -23.89
N MET A 5 -5.11 1.54 -23.16
CA MET A 5 -6.05 0.73 -22.39
C MET A 5 -6.92 -0.13 -23.31
N LYS A 6 -7.31 0.41 -24.47
CA LYS A 6 -7.99 -0.36 -25.52
C LYS A 6 -7.13 -1.53 -26.00
N ALA A 7 -5.86 -1.30 -26.34
CA ALA A 7 -4.95 -2.36 -26.78
C ALA A 7 -4.78 -3.49 -25.73
N VAL A 8 -4.60 -3.13 -24.46
CA VAL A 8 -4.51 -4.08 -23.35
C VAL A 8 -5.80 -4.89 -23.19
N LEU A 9 -6.97 -4.24 -23.26
CA LEU A 9 -8.28 -4.90 -23.19
C LEU A 9 -8.56 -5.81 -24.41
N HIS A 10 -7.90 -5.57 -25.55
CA HIS A 10 -7.97 -6.42 -26.75
C HIS A 10 -6.92 -7.56 -26.72
N GLY A 11 -6.19 -7.74 -25.61
CA GLY A 11 -5.28 -8.88 -25.41
C GLY A 11 -3.83 -8.61 -25.78
N ASP A 12 -3.44 -7.38 -26.07
CA ASP A 12 -2.03 -7.04 -26.26
C ASP A 12 -1.28 -7.02 -24.91
N THR A 13 -0.52 -8.09 -24.67
CA THR A 13 0.30 -8.28 -23.46
C THR A 13 1.65 -7.55 -23.53
N MET A 14 2.04 -7.04 -24.70
CA MET A 14 3.32 -6.34 -24.89
C MET A 14 3.22 -4.85 -24.51
N THR A 15 2.00 -4.32 -24.41
CA THR A 15 1.76 -2.93 -23.99
C THR A 15 2.04 -2.75 -22.49
N LYS A 16 3.14 -2.06 -22.17
CA LYS A 16 3.47 -1.69 -20.78
C LYS A 16 2.42 -0.75 -20.20
N CYS A 17 1.79 -1.14 -19.11
CA CYS A 17 0.85 -0.33 -18.33
C CYS A 17 1.63 0.34 -17.18
N PRO A 18 1.88 1.66 -17.20
CA PRO A 18 2.50 2.31 -16.05
C PRO A 18 1.52 2.23 -14.88
N SER A 19 1.95 1.63 -13.77
CA SER A 19 1.16 1.65 -12.55
C SER A 19 1.17 3.08 -12.01
N ASN A 20 0.05 3.77 -12.16
CA ASN A 20 -0.21 5.05 -11.50
C ASN A 20 -0.66 4.85 -10.04
N ALA A 21 -0.36 3.69 -9.47
CA ALA A 21 -0.75 3.34 -8.12
C ALA A 21 -0.04 4.25 -7.12
N LYS A 22 -0.77 5.24 -6.60
CA LYS A 22 -0.31 6.10 -5.51
C LYS A 22 -0.54 5.40 -4.18
N ILE A 23 0.13 4.27 -3.96
CA ILE A 23 -0.06 3.45 -2.77
C ILE A 23 1.29 3.29 -2.06
N VAL A 24 1.31 3.64 -0.77
CA VAL A 24 2.39 3.32 0.15
C VAL A 24 1.95 2.12 0.97
N ARG A 25 2.58 0.97 0.75
CA ARG A 25 2.27 -0.27 1.46
C ARG A 25 3.42 -0.65 2.37
N ILE A 26 3.12 -0.88 3.64
CA ILE A 26 4.08 -1.40 4.61
C ILE A 26 3.74 -2.84 4.99
N PHE A 27 4.77 -3.66 5.14
CA PHE A 27 4.66 -5.03 5.59
C PHE A 27 5.44 -5.18 6.90
N THR A 28 4.75 -5.65 7.94
CA THR A 28 5.37 -5.84 9.26
C THR A 28 5.52 -7.33 9.52
N SER A 29 6.77 -7.81 9.60
CA SER A 29 7.12 -9.18 9.99
C SER A 29 7.86 -9.15 11.32
N SER A 30 7.35 -9.88 12.31
CA SER A 30 8.03 -10.06 13.60
C SER A 30 7.49 -11.26 14.36
N THR A 31 8.28 -11.76 15.31
CA THR A 31 7.86 -12.80 16.25
C THR A 31 6.76 -12.30 17.18
N PHE A 32 5.99 -13.25 17.68
CA PHE A 32 4.69 -13.01 18.28
C PHE A 32 4.71 -12.30 19.64
N THR A 33 5.78 -12.49 20.42
CA THR A 33 5.90 -12.04 21.80
C THR A 33 6.83 -10.84 21.95
N ASP A 34 7.91 -10.78 21.15
CA ASP A 34 8.98 -9.81 21.37
C ASP A 34 8.59 -8.37 21.01
N THR A 35 7.59 -8.20 20.13
CA THR A 35 7.27 -6.88 19.53
C THR A 35 5.83 -6.43 19.76
N LYS A 36 5.17 -6.97 20.79
CA LYS A 36 3.75 -6.67 21.06
C LYS A 36 3.54 -5.17 21.35
N HIS A 37 4.42 -4.56 22.13
CA HIS A 37 4.29 -3.16 22.54
C HIS A 37 4.53 -2.21 21.38
N GLU A 38 5.55 -2.48 20.57
CA GLU A 38 5.92 -1.73 19.38
C GLU A 38 4.81 -1.80 18.34
N ARG A 39 4.26 -2.98 18.08
CA ARG A 39 3.14 -3.16 17.15
C ARG A 39 1.89 -2.41 17.62
N ASN A 40 1.57 -2.47 18.90
CA ASN A 40 0.46 -1.70 19.47
C ASN A 40 0.68 -0.19 19.31
N ALA A 41 1.91 0.30 19.53
CA ALA A 41 2.26 1.70 19.31
C ALA A 41 2.16 2.09 17.84
N LEU A 42 2.58 1.22 16.92
CA LEU A 42 2.42 1.42 15.48
C LEU A 42 0.95 1.57 15.09
N MET A 43 0.08 0.66 15.53
CA MET A 43 -1.35 0.71 15.19
C MET A 43 -2.07 1.92 15.81
N THR A 44 -1.79 2.23 17.07
CA THR A 44 -2.56 3.26 17.82
C THR A 44 -2.05 4.68 17.59
N ARG A 45 -0.74 4.86 17.32
CA ARG A 45 -0.13 6.18 17.21
C ARG A 45 0.40 6.48 15.82
N VAL A 46 1.16 5.57 15.22
CA VAL A 46 1.95 5.85 14.01
C VAL A 46 1.12 5.71 12.73
N TYR A 47 0.41 4.60 12.54
CA TYR A 47 -0.38 4.32 11.33
C TYR A 47 -1.47 5.37 11.06
N PRO A 48 -2.21 5.90 12.05
CA PRO A 48 -3.16 6.99 11.81
C PRO A 48 -2.49 8.24 11.26
N GLN A 49 -1.33 8.62 11.80
CA GLN A 49 -0.58 9.79 11.36
C GLN A 49 -0.02 9.59 9.94
N LEU A 50 0.56 8.42 9.65
CA LEU A 50 1.03 8.07 8.30
C LEU A 50 -0.11 8.05 7.29
N LYS A 51 -1.28 7.51 7.66
CA LYS A 51 -2.46 7.50 6.80
C LYS A 51 -2.93 8.91 6.48
N GLN A 52 -2.98 9.82 7.45
CA GLN A 52 -3.31 11.22 7.23
C GLN A 52 -2.28 11.92 6.34
N PHE A 53 -0.99 11.70 6.61
CA PHE A 53 0.10 12.27 5.83
C PHE A 53 0.07 11.80 4.37
N CYS A 54 -0.04 10.50 4.13
CA CYS A 54 -0.17 9.93 2.78
C CYS A 54 -1.41 10.49 2.08
N LYS A 55 -2.56 10.54 2.77
CA LYS A 55 -3.81 11.09 2.22
C LYS A 55 -3.64 12.56 1.79
N SER A 56 -2.97 13.37 2.59
CA SER A 56 -2.69 14.79 2.26
C SER A 56 -1.88 14.96 0.97
N LYS A 57 -1.05 13.95 0.63
CA LYS A 57 -0.24 13.92 -0.58
C LYS A 57 -0.89 13.16 -1.75
N GLY A 58 -2.13 12.70 -1.59
CA GLY A 58 -2.85 11.93 -2.60
C GLY A 58 -2.38 10.49 -2.73
N TYR A 59 -1.77 9.94 -1.68
CA TYR A 59 -1.39 8.52 -1.59
C TYR A 59 -2.35 7.77 -0.66
N GLU A 60 -2.64 6.53 -1.02
CA GLU A 60 -3.27 5.57 -0.14
C GLU A 60 -2.22 4.89 0.73
N PHE A 61 -2.52 4.69 2.02
CA PHE A 61 -1.65 3.99 2.95
C PHE A 61 -2.26 2.64 3.31
N GLN A 62 -1.52 1.57 3.06
CA GLN A 62 -1.93 0.20 3.34
C GLN A 62 -0.95 -0.48 4.28
N VAL A 63 -1.48 -1.21 5.25
CA VAL A 63 -0.68 -2.02 6.17
C VAL A 63 -1.05 -3.47 5.95
N VAL A 64 -0.03 -4.31 5.75
CA VAL A 64 -0.18 -5.76 5.73
C VAL A 64 0.60 -6.30 6.93
N ASP A 65 -0.15 -6.79 7.90
CA ASP A 65 0.40 -7.46 9.07
C ASP A 65 -0.10 -8.90 9.02
N MET A 66 0.80 -9.88 9.03
CA MET A 66 0.43 -11.31 8.94
C MET A 66 -0.41 -11.80 10.13
N ARG A 67 -0.64 -10.93 11.12
CA ARG A 67 -1.47 -11.21 12.29
C ARG A 67 -2.89 -10.63 12.23
N TRP A 68 -3.24 -9.88 11.18
CA TRP A 68 -4.57 -9.31 10.97
C TRP A 68 -5.22 -9.90 9.72
#